data_AF-A0A8S8Z996-F1
#
_entry.id   AF-A0A8S8Z996-F1
#
_cell.length_a   1.000
_cell.length_b   1.000
_cell.length_c   1.000
_cell.angle_alpha   90.00
_cell.angle_beta   90.00
_cell.angle_gamma   90.00
#
_symmetry.space_group_name_H-M   'P 1'
#
loop_
_entity.id
_entity.type
_entity.pdbx_description
1 polymer ?
#
loop_
_entity_poly.entity_id
_entity_poly.type
_entity_poly.pdbx_seq_one_letter_code
_entity_poly.pdbx_strand_id
1 'polypeptide(L)'
;MSPLLKKGFKNKQLLKKSSLAIFAIAMLLFVIPSAYSIDNSKVRYYSVIEVTETSLNLALTSLENQDFDSTKNFIEFGSTHFSKNLEKLRNVDASLTDEVHISLLDLQTRQLTPENLSTVSSEITRIVEIFEAIPEDEEYNPNVTVALLIIVDEQYAIFESEGSEFSYQIAVGFMERANQIFYSGTDYNERQKVELQSFFNDMFEMVKNKDPYASIASTNIWVQRDLLGTDVVGTIGTDSSSFYIVIKELYAELMIELDNGDYKKAEQLGIEAYLENFEYLEPEIEVADAELLYQLEWDMREELRTMIKNYEDPDVIKSFLVDSIIPRLDTAEAKVADLRASGVVIAEVFANKETKPMGFCI
;
A
#
# COMPACT_ATOMS: atom_id res chain seq x y z
N MET A 1 42.83 -42.68 -35.09
CA MET A 1 43.44 -41.67 -36.00
C MET A 1 42.37 -40.65 -36.37
N SER A 2 42.37 -39.50 -35.69
CA SER A 2 41.78 -38.25 -36.21
C SER A 2 42.74 -37.67 -37.25
N PRO A 3 42.28 -36.87 -38.23
CA PRO A 3 42.24 -35.41 -38.03
C PRO A 3 41.01 -34.72 -38.68
N LEU A 4 40.34 -33.73 -38.05
CA LEU A 4 40.74 -32.31 -37.88
C LEU A 4 40.85 -31.57 -39.24
N LEU A 5 39.93 -30.67 -39.64
CA LEU A 5 39.86 -29.20 -39.39
C LEU A 5 39.10 -28.60 -40.61
N LYS A 6 38.39 -27.46 -40.65
CA LYS A 6 38.26 -26.24 -39.85
C LYS A 6 37.14 -25.37 -40.47
N LYS A 7 36.65 -24.40 -39.68
CA LYS A 7 35.89 -23.16 -40.00
C LYS A 7 34.40 -23.26 -39.63
N GLY A 8 33.86 -22.44 -38.72
CA GLY A 8 34.45 -21.34 -37.98
C GLY A 8 33.53 -20.93 -36.83
N PHE A 9 34.12 -20.83 -35.64
CA PHE A 9 33.57 -20.14 -34.49
C PHE A 9 33.50 -18.64 -34.82
N LYS A 10 32.29 -18.06 -34.80
CA LYS A 10 32.08 -16.63 -34.55
C LYS A 10 30.88 -16.47 -33.62
N ASN A 11 31.16 -15.80 -32.51
CA ASN A 11 30.25 -15.28 -31.50
C ASN A 11 28.86 -14.91 -32.04
N LYS A 12 27.83 -15.41 -31.36
CA LYS A 12 26.62 -14.64 -31.05
C LYS A 12 26.29 -14.81 -29.58
N GLN A 13 26.93 -13.96 -28.78
CA GLN A 13 26.32 -13.32 -27.64
C GLN A 13 25.03 -12.66 -28.16
N LEU A 14 23.87 -13.19 -27.78
CA LEU A 14 22.56 -12.54 -27.86
C LEU A 14 21.84 -13.00 -26.59
N LEU A 15 22.04 -12.22 -25.53
CA LEU A 15 21.01 -11.31 -25.02
C LEU A 15 19.95 -12.09 -24.23
N LYS A 16 20.35 -12.52 -23.03
CA LYS A 16 19.50 -12.39 -21.84
C LYS A 16 19.11 -10.91 -21.71
N LYS A 17 17.99 -10.52 -22.31
CA LYS A 17 17.15 -9.42 -21.86
C LYS A 17 16.02 -10.06 -21.04
N SER A 18 15.54 -9.58 -19.92
CA SER A 18 15.92 -8.49 -19.04
C SER A 18 15.33 -8.87 -17.68
N SER A 19 16.09 -9.58 -16.86
CA SER A 19 15.77 -9.82 -15.44
C SER A 19 16.44 -8.74 -14.56
N LEU A 20 16.23 -7.48 -14.93
CA LEU A 20 16.51 -6.29 -14.12
C LEU A 20 15.13 -5.69 -13.80
N ALA A 21 14.74 -5.36 -12.58
CA ALA A 21 15.40 -5.41 -11.29
C ALA A 21 14.31 -5.20 -10.24
N ILE A 22 13.99 -6.18 -9.40
CA ILE A 22 13.31 -5.94 -8.12
C ILE A 22 13.96 -6.86 -7.09
N PHE A 23 15.16 -6.49 -6.68
CA PHE A 23 15.75 -6.92 -5.41
C PHE A 23 16.61 -5.77 -4.91
N ALA A 24 15.97 -4.88 -4.14
CA ALA A 24 16.61 -4.05 -3.12
C ALA A 24 15.55 -3.31 -2.29
N ILE A 25 14.82 -4.02 -1.43
CA ILE A 25 14.51 -3.48 -0.10
C ILE A 25 14.86 -4.57 0.91
N ALA A 26 16.17 -4.79 1.07
CA ALA A 26 16.70 -5.41 2.27
C ALA A 26 17.09 -4.27 3.21
N MET A 27 16.51 -4.27 4.42
CA MET A 27 16.67 -3.28 5.49
C MET A 27 16.00 -1.91 5.27
N LEU A 28 14.69 -1.83 5.47
CA LEU A 28 14.12 -0.75 6.29
C LEU A 28 14.19 -1.18 7.76
N LEU A 29 15.40 -1.41 8.25
CA LEU A 29 15.59 -1.41 9.68
C LEU A 29 15.42 0.05 10.15
N PHE A 30 14.37 0.28 10.94
CA PHE A 30 14.37 1.25 12.05
C PHE A 30 14.11 2.73 11.73
N VAL A 31 13.55 3.09 10.58
CA VAL A 31 13.20 4.49 10.31
C VAL A 31 11.85 4.54 9.60
N ILE A 32 10.81 5.01 10.28
CA ILE A 32 9.63 5.59 9.59
C ILE A 32 10.23 6.55 8.55
N PRO A 33 10.09 6.30 7.24
CA PRO A 33 10.80 7.05 6.23
C PRO A 33 10.63 8.54 6.46
N SER A 34 11.75 9.25 6.49
CA SER A 34 11.84 10.70 6.64
C SER A 34 11.33 11.45 5.40
N ALA A 35 10.25 11.00 4.78
CA ALA A 35 9.50 11.75 3.77
C ALA A 35 8.80 12.99 4.37
N TYR A 36 8.72 13.05 5.71
CA TYR A 36 8.13 14.14 6.48
C TYR A 36 9.15 15.25 6.72
N SER A 37 9.05 16.37 5.98
CA SER A 37 9.88 17.55 6.21
C SER A 37 9.48 18.39 7.44
N ILE A 38 8.65 17.86 8.34
CA ILE A 38 8.41 18.41 9.68
C ILE A 38 8.30 17.23 10.64
N ASP A 39 9.23 17.11 11.60
CA ASP A 39 9.12 16.18 12.73
C ASP A 39 7.92 16.59 13.59
N ASN A 40 6.72 16.17 13.19
CA ASN A 40 5.51 16.43 13.95
C ASN A 40 5.47 15.43 15.10
N SER A 41 5.89 15.90 16.28
CA SER A 41 5.94 15.09 17.50
C SER A 41 4.59 14.45 17.83
N LYS A 42 3.47 15.08 17.45
CA LYS A 42 2.12 14.51 17.64
C LYS A 42 1.83 13.36 16.68
N VAL A 43 2.12 13.50 15.39
CA VAL A 43 1.97 12.41 14.41
C VAL A 43 2.69 11.17 14.92
N ARG A 44 3.96 11.33 15.32
CA ARG A 44 4.75 10.22 15.87
C ARG A 44 4.14 9.65 17.16
N TYR A 45 3.66 10.51 18.04
CA TYR A 45 3.05 10.09 19.30
C TYR A 45 1.82 9.20 19.05
N TYR A 46 0.87 9.67 18.25
CA TYR A 46 -0.33 8.92 17.91
C TYR A 46 -0.02 7.61 17.16
N SER A 47 0.87 7.65 16.16
CA SER A 47 1.26 6.43 15.43
C SER A 47 1.90 5.37 16.33
N VAL A 48 2.81 5.77 17.23
CA VAL A 48 3.50 4.81 18.10
C VAL A 48 2.56 4.21 19.14
N ILE A 49 1.65 5.01 19.69
CA ILE A 49 0.60 4.53 20.59
C ILE A 49 -0.25 3.50 19.87
N GLU A 50 -0.78 3.85 18.69
CA GLU A 50 -1.66 2.97 17.94
C GLU A 50 -0.98 1.66 17.54
N VAL A 51 0.28 1.70 17.08
CA VAL A 51 1.06 0.50 16.78
C VAL A 51 1.24 -0.39 18.01
N THR A 52 1.50 0.22 19.16
CA THR A 52 1.69 -0.53 20.42
C THR A 52 0.39 -1.14 20.88
N GLU A 53 -0.70 -0.38 20.87
CA GLU A 53 -2.04 -0.81 21.21
C GLU A 53 -2.51 -1.96 20.33
N THR A 54 -2.38 -1.83 19.00
CA THR A 54 -2.71 -2.88 18.03
C THR A 54 -1.97 -4.17 18.35
N SER A 55 -0.67 -4.08 18.62
CA SER A 55 0.15 -5.24 18.98
C SER A 55 -0.30 -5.88 20.29
N LEU A 56 -0.69 -5.10 21.29
CA LEU A 56 -1.19 -5.60 22.57
C LEU A 56 -2.58 -6.25 22.44
N ASN A 57 -3.46 -5.71 21.60
CA ASN A 57 -4.75 -6.32 21.29
C ASN A 57 -4.57 -7.67 20.58
N LEU A 58 -3.63 -7.79 19.65
CA LEU A 58 -3.27 -9.08 19.05
C LEU A 58 -2.70 -10.04 20.10
N ALA A 59 -1.88 -9.55 21.04
CA ALA A 59 -1.40 -10.36 22.15
C ALA A 59 -2.54 -10.89 23.03
N LEU A 60 -3.57 -10.08 23.31
CA LEU A 60 -4.77 -10.53 24.03
C LEU A 60 -5.50 -11.63 23.27
N THR A 61 -5.72 -11.48 21.97
CA THR A 61 -6.35 -12.52 21.14
C THR A 61 -5.53 -13.82 21.11
N SER A 62 -4.20 -13.75 21.00
CA SER A 62 -3.34 -14.94 21.10
C SER A 62 -3.39 -15.58 22.49
N LEU A 63 -3.43 -14.78 23.54
CA LEU A 63 -3.49 -15.25 24.93
C LEU A 63 -4.79 -16.00 25.22
N GLU A 64 -5.93 -15.49 24.72
CA GLU A 64 -7.24 -16.16 24.81
C GLU A 64 -7.22 -17.54 24.12
N ASN A 65 -6.50 -17.65 23.01
CA ASN A 65 -6.29 -18.90 22.28
C ASN A 65 -5.20 -19.81 22.89
N GLN A 66 -4.60 -19.40 24.01
CA GLN A 66 -3.47 -20.08 24.67
C GLN A 66 -2.24 -20.24 23.78
N ASP A 67 -2.06 -19.36 22.79
CA ASP A 67 -0.85 -19.28 21.97
C ASP A 67 0.18 -18.37 22.66
N PHE A 68 0.95 -18.95 23.58
CA PHE A 68 1.91 -18.21 24.40
C PHE A 68 3.11 -17.69 23.60
N ASP A 69 3.53 -18.39 22.56
CA ASP A 69 4.66 -17.97 21.73
C ASP A 69 4.29 -16.71 20.94
N SER A 70 3.14 -16.72 20.26
CA SER A 70 2.65 -15.53 19.53
C SER A 70 2.32 -14.39 20.50
N THR A 71 1.69 -14.67 21.65
CA THR A 71 1.43 -13.65 22.68
C THR A 71 2.72 -12.92 23.08
N LYS A 72 3.79 -13.68 23.35
CA LYS A 72 5.07 -13.09 23.75
C LYS A 72 5.69 -12.27 22.62
N ASN A 73 5.64 -12.78 21.39
CA ASN A 73 6.18 -12.07 20.23
C ASN A 73 5.42 -10.77 19.95
N PHE A 74 4.10 -10.74 20.12
CA PHE A 74 3.30 -9.51 20.00
C PHE A 74 3.61 -8.50 21.12
N ILE A 75 3.75 -8.94 22.37
CA ILE A 75 4.20 -8.06 23.47
C ILE A 75 5.58 -7.49 23.14
N GLU A 76 6.50 -8.33 22.66
CA GLU A 76 7.86 -7.92 22.28
C GLU A 76 7.86 -6.92 21.13
N PHE A 77 7.06 -7.15 20.09
CA PHE A 77 6.93 -6.26 18.94
C PHE A 77 6.47 -4.86 19.35
N GLY A 78 5.32 -4.74 20.03
CA GLY A 78 4.77 -3.47 20.48
C GLY A 78 5.71 -2.74 21.45
N SER A 79 6.25 -3.46 22.42
CA SER A 79 7.19 -2.89 23.40
C SER A 79 8.50 -2.38 22.77
N THR A 80 9.00 -3.10 21.77
CA THR A 80 10.18 -2.69 21.00
C THR A 80 9.90 -1.44 20.18
N HIS A 81 8.70 -1.34 19.59
CA HIS A 81 8.29 -0.16 18.84
C HIS A 81 8.15 1.08 19.76
N PHE A 82 7.50 0.91 20.91
CA PHE A 82 7.33 1.95 21.92
C PHE A 82 8.69 2.43 22.47
N SER A 83 9.55 1.49 22.87
CA SER A 83 10.83 1.79 23.53
C SER A 83 11.82 2.54 22.62
N LYS A 84 11.80 2.30 21.30
CA LYS A 84 12.63 3.04 20.33
C LYS A 84 12.23 4.52 20.21
N ASN A 85 11.00 4.87 20.60
CA ASN A 85 10.45 6.20 20.46
C ASN A 85 10.35 6.99 21.78
N LEU A 86 10.83 6.43 22.91
CA LEU A 86 10.63 6.98 24.27
C LEU A 86 10.92 8.48 24.41
N GLU A 87 12.06 8.95 23.91
CA GLU A 87 12.42 10.36 24.03
C GLU A 87 11.39 11.27 23.35
N LYS A 88 10.85 10.83 22.21
CA LYS A 88 9.91 11.59 21.39
C LYS A 88 8.53 11.57 22.05
N LEU A 89 8.14 10.42 22.60
CA LEU A 89 6.89 10.27 23.36
C LEU A 89 6.91 11.11 24.64
N ARG A 90 8.04 11.11 25.38
CA ARG A 90 8.21 11.93 26.61
C ARG A 90 8.10 13.43 26.35
N ASN A 91 8.46 13.90 25.15
CA ASN A 91 8.30 15.31 24.79
C ASN A 91 6.83 15.72 24.67
N VAL A 92 5.92 14.77 24.44
CA VAL A 92 4.47 14.99 24.36
C VAL A 92 3.81 14.71 25.71
N ASP A 93 4.03 13.52 26.28
CA ASP A 93 3.53 13.14 27.60
C ASP A 93 4.52 12.21 28.33
N ALA A 94 5.38 12.79 29.17
CA ALA A 94 6.36 12.04 29.94
C ALA A 94 5.75 11.08 30.97
N SER A 95 4.65 11.49 31.63
CA SER A 95 4.04 10.69 32.70
C SER A 95 3.44 9.41 32.15
N LEU A 96 2.62 9.54 31.09
CA LEU A 96 2.03 8.39 30.41
C LEU A 96 3.12 7.50 29.81
N THR A 97 4.12 8.11 29.15
CA THR A 97 5.20 7.35 28.51
C THR A 97 5.96 6.49 29.51
N ASP A 98 6.33 7.05 30.66
CA ASP A 98 7.08 6.30 31.67
C ASP A 98 6.25 5.20 32.33
N GLU A 99 4.97 5.46 32.62
CA GLU A 99 4.05 4.44 33.16
C GLU A 99 3.90 3.26 32.19
N VAL A 100 3.62 3.55 30.92
CA VAL A 100 3.45 2.52 29.89
C VAL A 100 4.77 1.78 29.68
N HIS A 101 5.90 2.48 29.58
CA HIS A 101 7.19 1.84 29.36
C HIS A 101 7.57 0.85 30.46
N ILE A 102 7.38 1.22 31.73
CA ILE A 102 7.63 0.33 32.87
C ILE A 102 6.73 -0.91 32.78
N SER A 103 5.45 -0.71 32.49
CA SER A 103 4.47 -1.78 32.37
C SER A 103 4.82 -2.77 31.25
N LEU A 104 5.30 -2.26 30.12
CA LEU A 104 5.76 -3.07 28.98
C LEU A 104 7.03 -3.88 29.33
N LEU A 105 7.98 -3.30 30.08
CA LEU A 105 9.17 -4.02 30.56
C LEU A 105 8.80 -5.17 31.50
N ASP A 106 7.86 -4.94 32.41
CA ASP A 106 7.36 -5.96 33.32
C ASP A 106 6.67 -7.11 32.56
N LEU A 107 5.88 -6.80 31.53
CA LEU A 107 5.25 -7.78 30.66
C LEU A 107 6.29 -8.60 29.85
N GLN A 108 7.26 -7.94 29.22
CA GLN A 108 8.29 -8.59 28.40
C GLN A 108 9.13 -9.60 29.19
N THR A 109 9.43 -9.30 30.46
CA THR A 109 10.26 -10.17 31.31
C THR A 109 9.47 -11.32 31.95
N ARG A 110 8.14 -11.31 31.83
CA ARG A 110 7.28 -12.30 32.47
C ARG A 110 7.25 -13.61 31.68
N GLN A 111 7.31 -14.72 32.41
CA GLN A 111 7.05 -16.04 31.84
C GLN A 111 5.55 -16.27 31.74
N LEU A 112 5.06 -16.67 30.56
CA LEU A 112 3.65 -17.02 30.37
C LEU A 112 3.39 -18.45 30.80
N THR A 113 2.43 -18.66 31.69
CA THR A 113 1.98 -19.99 32.14
C THR A 113 0.45 -20.02 32.27
N PRO A 114 -0.20 -21.20 32.19
CA PRO A 114 -1.64 -21.31 32.36
C PRO A 114 -2.17 -20.70 33.67
N GLU A 115 -1.37 -20.69 34.73
CA GLU A 115 -1.75 -20.18 36.04
C GLU A 115 -1.77 -18.64 36.14
N ASN A 116 -1.05 -17.94 35.26
CA ASN A 116 -0.90 -16.49 35.33
C ASN A 116 -1.61 -15.72 34.20
N LEU A 117 -2.37 -16.41 33.35
CA LEU A 117 -3.06 -15.83 32.18
C LEU A 117 -3.96 -14.64 32.56
N SER A 118 -4.74 -14.76 33.63
CA SER A 118 -5.63 -13.68 34.08
C SER A 118 -4.86 -12.44 34.51
N THR A 119 -3.68 -12.62 35.09
CA THR A 119 -2.82 -11.50 35.53
C THR A 119 -2.18 -10.82 34.33
N VAL A 120 -1.65 -11.61 33.38
CA VAL A 120 -1.07 -11.07 32.14
C VAL A 120 -2.13 -10.34 31.32
N SER A 121 -3.30 -10.95 31.12
CA SER A 121 -4.43 -10.33 30.44
C SER A 121 -4.82 -9.00 31.09
N SER A 122 -5.01 -8.98 32.41
CA SER A 122 -5.35 -7.74 33.14
C SER A 122 -4.29 -6.65 32.99
N GLU A 123 -3.00 -6.99 32.91
CA GLU A 123 -1.94 -6.00 32.73
C GLU A 123 -1.90 -5.45 31.30
N ILE A 124 -2.08 -6.31 30.29
CA ILE A 124 -2.18 -5.87 28.90
C ILE A 124 -3.42 -4.96 28.74
N THR A 125 -4.57 -5.38 29.24
CA THR A 125 -5.82 -4.58 29.21
C THR A 125 -5.63 -3.23 29.88
N ARG A 126 -4.94 -3.16 31.03
CA ARG A 126 -4.66 -1.87 31.68
C ARG A 126 -3.87 -0.92 30.80
N ILE A 127 -2.89 -1.42 30.03
CA ILE A 127 -2.10 -0.58 29.11
C ILE A 127 -2.97 -0.13 27.93
N VAL A 128 -3.78 -1.02 27.38
CA VAL A 128 -4.74 -0.68 26.31
C VAL A 128 -5.72 0.39 26.79
N GLU A 129 -6.30 0.25 27.97
CA GLU A 129 -7.21 1.26 28.57
C GLU A 129 -6.54 2.63 28.77
N ILE A 130 -5.22 2.68 29.03
CA ILE A 130 -4.46 3.93 29.09
C ILE A 130 -4.40 4.60 27.70
N PHE A 131 -4.20 3.81 26.65
CA PHE A 131 -4.17 4.33 25.28
C PHE A 131 -5.55 4.77 24.80
N GLU A 132 -6.60 3.98 25.06
CA GLU A 132 -7.99 4.33 24.71
C GLU A 132 -8.49 5.60 25.42
N ALA A 133 -7.89 5.97 26.56
CA ALA A 133 -8.20 7.21 27.25
C ALA A 133 -7.61 8.47 26.58
N ILE A 134 -6.69 8.29 25.62
CA ILE A 134 -6.11 9.39 24.84
C ILE A 134 -7.15 9.83 23.81
N PRO A 135 -7.54 11.13 23.77
CA PRO A 135 -8.50 11.60 22.80
C PRO A 135 -8.02 11.37 21.36
N GLU A 136 -8.87 10.73 20.57
CA GLU A 136 -8.69 10.63 19.12
C GLU A 136 -8.63 12.03 18.51
N ASP A 137 -7.71 12.20 17.57
CA ASP A 137 -7.54 13.43 16.80
C ASP A 137 -7.53 13.04 15.32
N GLU A 138 -8.70 13.18 14.68
CA GLU A 138 -8.94 12.76 13.30
C GLU A 138 -7.97 13.41 12.30
N GLU A 139 -7.35 14.55 12.65
CA GLU A 139 -6.29 15.19 11.86
C GLU A 139 -5.10 14.24 11.60
N TYR A 140 -4.81 13.36 12.56
CA TYR A 140 -3.67 12.44 12.47
C TYR A 140 -4.04 11.05 11.93
N ASN A 141 -5.32 10.73 11.79
CA ASN A 141 -5.77 9.41 11.31
C ASN A 141 -5.08 8.98 10.00
N PRO A 142 -4.92 9.83 8.96
CA PRO A 142 -4.19 9.42 7.76
C PRO A 142 -2.74 8.98 8.05
N ASN A 143 -2.03 9.71 8.90
CA ASN A 143 -0.64 9.38 9.26
C ASN A 143 -0.54 8.12 10.12
N VAL A 144 -1.50 7.93 11.03
CA VAL A 144 -1.61 6.74 11.86
C VAL A 144 -1.87 5.51 10.98
N THR A 145 -2.83 5.59 10.06
CA THR A 145 -3.13 4.55 9.09
C THR A 145 -1.91 4.21 8.23
N VAL A 146 -1.18 5.22 7.73
CA VAL A 146 0.08 4.98 6.99
C VAL A 146 1.13 4.27 7.83
N ALA A 147 1.27 4.61 9.12
CA ALA A 147 2.23 3.93 9.99
C ALA A 147 1.89 2.43 10.17
N LEU A 148 0.60 2.09 10.23
CA LEU A 148 0.15 0.69 10.25
C LEU A 148 0.42 0.00 8.91
N LEU A 149 0.12 0.66 7.80
CA LEU A 149 0.36 0.13 6.45
C LEU A 149 1.84 -0.11 6.11
N ILE A 150 2.75 0.68 6.68
CA ILE A 150 4.19 0.42 6.59
C ILE A 150 4.55 -0.90 7.29
N ILE A 151 3.94 -1.18 8.45
CA ILE A 151 4.14 -2.45 9.16
C ILE A 151 3.54 -3.61 8.37
N VAL A 152 2.37 -3.43 7.75
CA VAL A 152 1.77 -4.43 6.85
C VAL A 152 2.75 -4.77 5.73
N ASP A 153 3.32 -3.77 5.06
CA ASP A 153 4.32 -3.94 4.00
C ASP A 153 5.51 -4.80 4.46
N GLU A 154 6.17 -4.34 5.52
CA GLU A 154 7.41 -4.93 6.01
C GLU A 154 7.19 -6.37 6.46
N GLN A 155 6.12 -6.62 7.20
CA GLN A 155 5.84 -7.95 7.74
C GLN A 155 5.33 -8.91 6.68
N TYR A 156 4.56 -8.43 5.69
CA TYR A 156 4.15 -9.28 4.58
C TYR A 156 5.34 -9.65 3.69
N ALA A 157 6.27 -8.73 3.44
CA ALA A 157 7.52 -9.03 2.73
C ALA A 157 8.35 -10.12 3.43
N ILE A 158 8.44 -10.05 4.77
CA ILE A 158 9.11 -11.09 5.59
C ILE A 158 8.35 -12.42 5.50
N PHE A 159 7.02 -12.40 5.56
CA PHE A 159 6.22 -13.61 5.38
C PHE A 159 6.48 -14.27 4.02
N GLU A 160 6.43 -13.53 2.92
CA GLU A 160 6.62 -14.12 1.58
C GLU A 160 8.06 -14.65 1.38
N SER A 161 9.06 -13.90 1.86
CA SER A 161 10.47 -14.25 1.64
C SER A 161 11.01 -15.31 2.60
N GLU A 162 10.54 -15.34 3.85
CA GLU A 162 11.05 -16.22 4.91
C GLU A 162 10.03 -17.29 5.36
N GLY A 163 8.76 -17.18 4.98
CA GLY A 163 7.69 -18.09 5.42
C GLY A 163 7.26 -17.87 6.88
N SER A 164 7.51 -16.68 7.45
CA SER A 164 7.19 -16.35 8.84
C SER A 164 5.68 -16.17 9.05
N GLU A 165 5.01 -17.18 9.62
CA GLU A 165 3.57 -17.09 9.91
C GLU A 165 3.26 -16.02 10.97
N PHE A 166 4.18 -15.75 11.92
CA PHE A 166 4.01 -14.65 12.87
C PHE A 166 4.02 -13.29 12.16
N SER A 167 4.90 -13.09 11.17
CA SER A 167 4.90 -11.86 10.36
C SER A 167 3.61 -11.73 9.54
N TYR A 168 3.08 -12.84 9.03
CA TYR A 168 1.76 -12.84 8.40
C TYR A 168 0.65 -12.41 9.37
N GLN A 169 0.66 -12.93 10.60
CA GLN A 169 -0.32 -12.52 11.63
C GLN A 169 -0.22 -11.03 11.97
N ILE A 170 1.00 -10.47 12.06
CA ILE A 170 1.17 -9.01 12.20
C ILE A 170 0.56 -8.29 11.00
N ALA A 171 0.91 -8.69 9.77
CA ALA A 171 0.41 -8.03 8.57
C ALA A 171 -1.13 -8.03 8.50
N VAL A 172 -1.78 -9.16 8.82
CA VAL A 172 -3.25 -9.25 8.87
C VAL A 172 -3.81 -8.33 9.95
N GLY A 173 -3.34 -8.43 11.20
CA GLY A 173 -3.89 -7.66 12.31
C GLY A 173 -3.72 -6.15 12.16
N PHE A 174 -2.57 -5.72 11.62
CA PHE A 174 -2.33 -4.30 11.33
C PHE A 174 -3.13 -3.81 10.13
N MET A 175 -3.37 -4.66 9.12
CA MET A 175 -4.26 -4.33 8.01
C MET A 175 -5.71 -4.18 8.48
N GLU A 176 -6.18 -5.06 9.36
CA GLU A 176 -7.51 -4.96 9.97
C GLU A 176 -7.67 -3.64 10.74
N ARG A 177 -6.67 -3.28 11.55
CA ARG A 177 -6.71 -2.02 12.30
C ARG A 177 -6.63 -0.79 11.41
N ALA A 178 -5.75 -0.78 10.41
CA ALA A 178 -5.66 0.30 9.42
C ALA A 178 -7.01 0.52 8.73
N ASN A 179 -7.70 -0.58 8.39
CA ASN A 179 -9.02 -0.52 7.77
C ASN A 179 -10.07 0.07 8.73
N GLN A 180 -10.05 -0.29 10.01
CA GLN A 180 -10.96 0.26 11.01
C GLN A 180 -10.80 1.79 11.15
N ILE A 181 -9.57 2.29 11.25
CA ILE A 181 -9.29 3.72 11.40
C ILE A 181 -9.71 4.49 10.15
N PHE A 182 -9.40 3.95 8.96
CA PHE A 182 -9.82 4.54 7.69
C PHE A 182 -11.34 4.71 7.60
N TYR A 183 -12.12 3.71 8.00
CA TYR A 183 -13.58 3.80 7.99
C TYR A 183 -14.19 4.59 9.17
N SER A 184 -13.46 4.80 10.26
CA SER A 184 -13.95 5.54 11.43
C SER A 184 -13.73 7.04 11.33
N GLY A 185 -12.72 7.51 10.61
CA GLY A 185 -12.42 8.94 10.53
C GLY A 185 -11.71 9.32 9.24
N THR A 186 -12.42 10.05 8.38
CA THR A 186 -11.88 11.08 7.46
C THR A 186 -13.00 11.63 6.56
N ASP A 187 -12.99 12.95 6.35
CA ASP A 187 -13.77 13.62 5.32
C ASP A 187 -12.90 13.61 4.05
N TYR A 188 -13.24 12.72 3.11
CA TYR A 188 -12.69 12.67 1.76
C TYR A 188 -13.82 12.94 0.77
N ASN A 189 -13.50 13.57 -0.37
CA ASN A 189 -14.50 13.80 -1.39
C ASN A 189 -14.95 12.46 -1.96
N GLU A 190 -16.16 12.47 -2.51
CA GLU A 190 -16.80 11.25 -2.97
C GLU A 190 -15.96 10.45 -3.99
N ARG A 191 -15.16 11.10 -4.85
CA ARG A 191 -14.32 10.38 -5.84
C ARG A 191 -13.12 9.70 -5.14
N GLN A 192 -12.32 10.45 -4.38
CA GLN A 192 -11.17 9.93 -3.65
C GLN A 192 -11.57 8.90 -2.59
N LYS A 193 -12.70 9.13 -1.92
CA LYS A 193 -13.24 8.20 -0.92
C LYS A 193 -13.58 6.85 -1.54
N VAL A 194 -14.28 6.83 -2.68
CA VAL A 194 -14.64 5.60 -3.38
C VAL A 194 -13.40 4.86 -3.84
N GLU A 195 -12.41 5.58 -4.36
CA GLU A 195 -11.14 5.01 -4.79
C GLU A 195 -10.34 4.39 -3.65
N LEU A 196 -10.08 5.17 -2.58
CA LEU A 196 -9.40 4.70 -1.39
C LEU A 196 -10.11 3.50 -0.77
N GLN A 197 -11.45 3.52 -0.69
CA GLN A 197 -12.23 2.38 -0.21
C GLN A 197 -12.01 1.12 -1.05
N SER A 198 -12.03 1.25 -2.37
CA SER A 198 -11.76 0.15 -3.29
C SER A 198 -10.38 -0.46 -3.02
N PHE A 199 -9.33 0.36 -2.99
CA PHE A 199 -7.97 -0.12 -2.76
C PHE A 199 -7.71 -0.65 -1.36
N PHE A 200 -8.29 -0.04 -0.32
CA PHE A 200 -8.19 -0.57 1.05
C PHE A 200 -8.82 -1.95 1.17
N ASN A 201 -10.02 -2.13 0.60
CA ASN A 201 -10.70 -3.43 0.61
C ASN A 201 -9.89 -4.46 -0.18
N ASP A 202 -9.33 -4.06 -1.31
CA ASP A 202 -8.48 -4.93 -2.12
C ASP A 202 -7.21 -5.33 -1.41
N MET A 203 -6.52 -4.40 -0.75
CA MET A 203 -5.35 -4.71 0.07
C MET A 203 -5.70 -5.71 1.17
N PHE A 204 -6.83 -5.48 1.84
CA PHE A 204 -7.27 -6.38 2.90
C PHE A 204 -7.52 -7.80 2.38
N GLU A 205 -8.20 -7.94 1.25
CA GLU A 205 -8.44 -9.24 0.63
C GLU A 205 -7.16 -9.87 0.07
N MET A 206 -6.27 -9.10 -0.56
CA MET A 206 -4.98 -9.60 -1.04
C MET A 206 -4.11 -10.17 0.08
N VAL A 207 -4.02 -9.43 1.20
CA VAL A 207 -3.31 -9.89 2.40
C VAL A 207 -3.95 -11.19 2.91
N LYS A 208 -5.27 -11.25 3.06
CA LYS A 208 -5.97 -12.45 3.54
C LYS A 208 -5.85 -13.67 2.61
N ASN A 209 -5.84 -13.44 1.30
CA ASN A 209 -5.76 -14.48 0.29
C ASN A 209 -4.32 -14.93 0.02
N LYS A 210 -3.35 -14.36 0.74
CA LYS A 210 -1.92 -14.62 0.59
C LYS A 210 -1.47 -14.38 -0.86
N ASP A 211 -1.91 -13.26 -1.44
CA ASP A 211 -1.54 -12.85 -2.79
C ASP A 211 -0.07 -12.41 -2.88
N PRO A 212 0.52 -12.35 -4.10
CA PRO A 212 1.92 -11.98 -4.26
C PRO A 212 2.22 -10.62 -3.63
N TYR A 213 3.33 -10.52 -2.89
CA TYR A 213 3.77 -9.29 -2.23
C TYR A 213 3.87 -8.11 -3.19
N ALA A 214 4.28 -8.34 -4.44
CA ALA A 214 4.37 -7.30 -5.45
C ALA A 214 3.04 -6.54 -5.65
N SER A 215 1.90 -7.25 -5.70
CA SER A 215 0.58 -6.62 -5.83
C SER A 215 0.19 -5.82 -4.59
N ILE A 216 0.50 -6.38 -3.40
CA ILE A 216 0.24 -5.72 -2.12
C ILE A 216 1.09 -4.45 -2.00
N ALA A 217 2.38 -4.52 -2.29
CA ALA A 217 3.32 -3.40 -2.20
C ALA A 217 2.94 -2.24 -3.13
N SER A 218 2.63 -2.51 -4.41
CA SER A 218 2.22 -1.46 -5.34
C SER A 218 0.92 -0.78 -4.88
N THR A 219 -0.06 -1.56 -4.42
CA THR A 219 -1.32 -1.00 -3.90
C THR A 219 -1.10 -0.23 -2.60
N ASN A 220 -0.22 -0.71 -1.73
CA ASN A 220 0.12 -0.06 -0.47
C ASN A 220 0.77 1.31 -0.66
N ILE A 221 1.75 1.40 -1.57
CA ILE A 221 2.41 2.66 -1.91
C ILE A 221 1.38 3.69 -2.39
N TRP A 222 0.45 3.25 -3.24
CA TRP A 222 -0.62 4.10 -3.76
C TRP A 222 -1.52 4.62 -2.65
N VAL A 223 -2.02 3.73 -1.79
CA VAL A 223 -2.90 4.09 -0.67
C VAL A 223 -2.20 5.08 0.26
N GLN A 224 -0.93 4.82 0.62
CA GLN A 224 -0.17 5.74 1.47
C GLN A 224 0.02 7.11 0.82
N ARG A 225 0.30 7.15 -0.48
CA ARG A 225 0.50 8.40 -1.23
C ARG A 225 -0.77 9.25 -1.21
N ASP A 226 -1.93 8.64 -1.47
CA ASP A 226 -3.21 9.33 -1.58
C ASP A 226 -3.77 9.75 -0.20
N LEU A 227 -3.64 8.91 0.83
CA LEU A 227 -3.98 9.27 2.21
C LEU A 227 -3.26 10.54 2.70
N LEU A 228 -2.01 10.73 2.26
CA LEU A 228 -1.19 11.88 2.65
C LEU A 228 -1.31 13.07 1.69
N GLY A 229 -2.10 12.96 0.62
CA GLY A 229 -2.25 14.00 -0.39
C GLY A 229 -0.95 14.35 -1.12
N THR A 230 -0.05 13.37 -1.29
CA THR A 230 1.20 13.56 -2.02
C THR A 230 0.95 13.40 -3.51
N ASP A 231 0.29 14.39 -4.12
CA ASP A 231 -0.14 14.33 -5.50
C ASP A 231 1.01 14.09 -6.50
N VAL A 232 0.65 13.49 -7.63
CA VAL A 232 1.48 13.29 -8.82
C VAL A 232 1.79 14.60 -9.58
N VAL A 233 1.51 15.77 -8.98
CA VAL A 233 1.64 17.13 -9.58
C VAL A 233 3.03 17.39 -10.19
N GLY A 234 4.05 16.64 -9.79
CA GLY A 234 5.40 16.71 -10.34
C GLY A 234 5.58 16.30 -11.82
N THR A 235 4.61 15.64 -12.45
CA THR A 235 4.72 15.17 -13.86
C THR A 235 3.94 16.00 -14.87
N ILE A 236 3.17 17.00 -14.42
CA ILE A 236 2.31 17.81 -15.29
C ILE A 236 3.15 18.53 -16.36
N GLY A 237 2.91 18.21 -17.64
CA GLY A 237 3.61 18.81 -18.78
C GLY A 237 4.88 18.08 -19.24
N THR A 238 5.20 16.89 -18.68
CA THR A 238 6.16 15.97 -19.29
C THR A 238 5.51 15.14 -20.41
N ASP A 239 6.31 14.63 -21.35
CA ASP A 239 5.80 13.78 -22.43
C ASP A 239 5.26 12.46 -21.86
N SER A 240 3.94 12.42 -21.66
CA SER A 240 3.18 11.32 -21.09
C SER A 240 2.87 10.20 -22.08
N SER A 241 3.21 10.36 -23.37
CA SER A 241 2.89 9.39 -24.42
C SER A 241 3.50 8.00 -24.17
N SER A 242 4.60 7.92 -23.41
CA SER A 242 5.17 6.62 -23.02
C SER A 242 4.25 5.80 -22.14
N PHE A 243 3.43 6.41 -21.28
CA PHE A 243 2.53 5.67 -20.39
C PHE A 243 1.41 4.96 -21.15
N TYR A 244 0.84 5.59 -22.18
CA TYR A 244 -0.14 4.92 -23.05
C TYR A 244 0.43 3.66 -23.72
N ILE A 245 1.70 3.70 -24.13
CA ILE A 245 2.38 2.54 -24.72
C ILE A 245 2.56 1.45 -23.68
N VAL A 246 3.10 1.78 -22.50
CA VAL A 246 3.34 0.82 -21.41
C VAL A 246 2.03 0.15 -20.97
N ILE A 247 0.94 0.90 -20.83
CA ILE A 247 -0.39 0.34 -20.49
C ILE A 247 -0.83 -0.71 -21.52
N LYS A 248 -0.70 -0.40 -22.82
CA LYS A 248 -1.08 -1.33 -23.90
C LYS A 248 -0.17 -2.58 -23.92
N GLU A 249 1.11 -2.43 -23.59
CA GLU A 249 2.05 -3.56 -23.44
C GLU A 249 1.67 -4.44 -22.24
N LEU A 250 1.38 -3.85 -21.08
CA LEU A 250 0.91 -4.57 -19.88
C LEU A 250 -0.40 -5.31 -20.16
N TYR A 251 -1.34 -4.72 -20.89
CA TYR A 251 -2.57 -5.41 -21.29
C TYR A 251 -2.34 -6.54 -22.29
N ALA A 252 -1.38 -6.40 -23.20
CA ALA A 252 -0.99 -7.51 -24.07
C ALA A 252 -0.43 -8.69 -23.26
N GLU A 253 0.40 -8.42 -22.25
CA GLU A 253 0.90 -9.44 -21.33
C GLU A 253 -0.22 -10.03 -20.47
N LEU A 254 -1.14 -9.20 -19.96
CA LEU A 254 -2.30 -9.64 -19.19
C LEU A 254 -3.13 -10.66 -19.96
N MET A 255 -3.41 -10.39 -21.24
CA MET A 255 -4.15 -11.32 -22.10
C MET A 255 -3.43 -12.66 -22.30
N ILE A 256 -2.09 -12.67 -22.32
CA ILE A 256 -1.28 -13.90 -22.39
C ILE A 256 -1.40 -14.68 -21.09
N GLU A 257 -1.38 -14.02 -19.93
CA GLU A 257 -1.51 -14.70 -18.65
C GLU A 257 -2.92 -15.25 -18.40
N LEU A 258 -3.96 -14.59 -18.93
CA LEU A 258 -5.30 -15.17 -18.99
C LEU A 258 -5.34 -16.47 -19.82
N ASP A 259 -4.62 -16.53 -20.96
CA ASP A 259 -4.49 -17.77 -21.74
C ASP A 259 -3.76 -18.89 -20.98
N ASN A 260 -2.82 -18.52 -20.11
CA ASN A 260 -2.13 -19.45 -19.24
C ASN A 260 -2.98 -19.87 -18.02
N GLY A 261 -4.13 -19.22 -17.79
CA GLY A 261 -4.97 -19.40 -16.61
C GLY A 261 -4.38 -18.77 -15.34
N ASP A 262 -3.39 -17.88 -15.46
CA ASP A 262 -2.76 -17.18 -14.34
C ASP A 262 -3.47 -15.84 -14.06
N TYR A 263 -4.64 -15.94 -13.44
CA TYR A 263 -5.45 -14.77 -13.06
C TYR A 263 -4.75 -13.87 -12.04
N LYS A 264 -3.90 -14.44 -11.17
CA LYS A 264 -3.15 -13.64 -10.19
C LYS A 264 -2.12 -12.76 -10.90
N LYS A 265 -1.40 -13.30 -11.88
CA LYS A 265 -0.46 -12.51 -12.66
C LYS A 265 -1.19 -11.51 -13.57
N ALA A 266 -2.32 -11.91 -14.15
CA ALA A 266 -3.17 -11.00 -14.92
C ALA A 266 -3.66 -9.80 -14.06
N GLU A 267 -4.07 -10.06 -12.81
CA GLU A 267 -4.46 -9.00 -11.89
C GLU A 267 -3.29 -8.07 -11.56
N GLN A 268 -2.10 -8.62 -11.28
CA GLN A 268 -0.90 -7.82 -11.02
C GLN A 268 -0.60 -6.85 -12.18
N LEU A 269 -0.69 -7.34 -13.43
CA LEU A 269 -0.49 -6.51 -14.62
C LEU A 269 -1.58 -5.44 -14.77
N GLY A 270 -2.82 -5.74 -14.38
CA GLY A 270 -3.91 -4.78 -14.34
C GLY A 270 -3.70 -3.67 -13.31
N ILE A 271 -3.22 -4.03 -12.12
CA ILE A 271 -2.84 -3.07 -11.05
C ILE A 271 -1.70 -2.16 -11.53
N GLU A 272 -0.65 -2.73 -12.12
CA GLU A 272 0.50 -1.99 -12.65
C GLU A 272 0.08 -1.03 -13.78
N ALA A 273 -0.80 -1.47 -14.67
CA ALA A 273 -1.32 -0.63 -15.76
C ALA A 273 -2.10 0.58 -15.21
N TYR A 274 -2.86 0.41 -14.13
CA TYR A 274 -3.62 1.49 -13.53
C TYR A 274 -2.75 2.40 -12.63
N LEU A 275 -2.23 1.86 -11.52
CA LEU A 275 -1.57 2.64 -10.47
C LEU A 275 -0.22 3.21 -10.91
N GLU A 276 0.57 2.44 -11.66
CA GLU A 276 1.93 2.83 -12.00
C GLU A 276 2.01 3.59 -13.33
N ASN A 277 0.93 3.64 -14.11
CA ASN A 277 0.93 4.24 -15.44
C ASN A 277 -0.27 5.14 -15.73
N PHE A 278 -1.51 4.65 -15.61
CA PHE A 278 -2.71 5.42 -15.97
C PHE A 278 -2.89 6.68 -15.13
N GLU A 279 -2.61 6.60 -13.83
CA GLU A 279 -2.71 7.77 -12.95
C GLU A 279 -1.92 8.99 -13.40
N TYR A 280 -0.74 8.76 -14.00
CA TYR A 280 0.09 9.83 -14.53
C TYR A 280 -0.53 10.52 -15.75
N LEU A 281 -1.54 9.89 -16.38
CA LEU A 281 -2.30 10.43 -17.50
C LEU A 281 -3.54 11.21 -17.05
N GLU A 282 -4.08 10.91 -15.87
CA GLU A 282 -5.35 11.48 -15.41
C GLU A 282 -5.43 13.00 -15.48
N PRO A 283 -4.42 13.78 -15.02
CA PRO A 283 -4.53 15.24 -15.06
C PRO A 283 -4.72 15.78 -16.47
N GLU A 284 -4.05 15.19 -17.46
CA GLU A 284 -4.13 15.66 -18.84
C GLU A 284 -5.43 15.23 -19.51
N ILE A 285 -5.90 14.02 -19.20
CA ILE A 285 -7.20 13.52 -19.67
C ILE A 285 -8.33 14.33 -19.03
N GLU A 286 -8.25 14.71 -17.74
CA GLU A 286 -9.28 15.51 -17.05
C GLU A 286 -9.55 16.83 -17.80
N VAL A 287 -8.47 17.51 -18.21
CA VAL A 287 -8.57 18.78 -18.93
C VAL A 287 -9.10 18.57 -20.36
N ALA A 288 -8.69 17.48 -21.02
CA ALA A 288 -9.10 17.18 -22.38
C ALA A 288 -10.56 16.70 -22.48
N ASP A 289 -10.97 15.80 -21.57
CA ASP A 289 -12.28 15.15 -21.53
C ASP A 289 -12.51 14.43 -20.18
N ALA A 290 -13.09 15.13 -19.21
CA ALA A 290 -13.38 14.58 -17.88
C ALA A 290 -14.39 13.42 -17.87
N GLU A 291 -15.30 13.35 -18.84
CA GLU A 291 -16.26 12.23 -18.93
C GLU A 291 -15.55 10.96 -19.39
N LEU A 292 -14.64 11.09 -20.37
CA LEU A 292 -13.79 9.99 -20.82
C LEU A 292 -12.84 9.52 -19.71
N LEU A 293 -12.28 10.44 -18.92
CA LEU A 293 -11.47 10.09 -17.74
C LEU A 293 -12.25 9.19 -16.78
N TYR A 294 -13.44 9.61 -16.36
CA TYR A 294 -14.25 8.85 -15.41
C TYR A 294 -14.57 7.43 -15.92
N GLN A 295 -14.86 7.31 -17.22
CA GLN A 295 -15.10 6.01 -17.84
C GLN A 295 -13.85 5.11 -17.85
N LEU A 296 -12.69 5.67 -18.20
CA LEU A 296 -11.43 4.92 -18.19
C LEU A 296 -11.03 4.50 -16.77
N GLU A 297 -11.15 5.40 -15.80
CA GLU A 297 -10.90 5.12 -14.39
C GLU A 297 -11.78 3.95 -13.91
N TRP A 298 -13.09 4.03 -14.14
CA TRP A 298 -14.01 2.95 -13.75
C TRP A 298 -13.65 1.62 -14.42
N ASP A 299 -13.43 1.62 -15.73
CA ASP A 299 -13.16 0.38 -16.45
C ASP A 299 -11.83 -0.26 -16.04
N MET A 300 -10.78 0.55 -15.86
CA MET A 300 -9.43 0.06 -15.55
C MET A 300 -9.28 -0.32 -14.07
N ARG A 301 -9.85 0.48 -13.15
CA ARG A 301 -9.75 0.27 -11.71
C ARG A 301 -10.73 -0.77 -11.18
N GLU A 302 -12.00 -0.67 -11.59
CA GLU A 302 -13.10 -1.44 -11.01
C GLU A 302 -13.50 -2.62 -11.87
N GLU A 303 -13.95 -2.36 -13.10
CA GLU A 303 -14.60 -3.37 -13.94
C GLU A 303 -13.60 -4.48 -14.33
N LEU A 304 -12.48 -4.11 -14.97
CA LEU A 304 -11.47 -5.07 -15.40
C LEU A 304 -10.98 -5.95 -14.25
N ARG A 305 -10.67 -5.33 -13.11
CA ARG A 305 -10.15 -6.02 -11.93
C ARG A 305 -11.20 -6.94 -11.31
N THR A 306 -12.46 -6.50 -11.27
CA THR A 306 -13.59 -7.33 -10.83
C THR A 306 -13.76 -8.58 -11.70
N MET A 307 -13.70 -8.43 -13.03
CA MET A 307 -13.80 -9.56 -13.95
C MET A 307 -12.66 -10.59 -13.72
N ILE A 308 -11.43 -10.11 -13.55
CA ILE A 308 -10.25 -10.96 -13.28
C ILE A 308 -10.39 -11.68 -11.94
N LYS A 309 -10.73 -10.97 -10.85
CA LYS A 309 -10.91 -11.56 -9.51
C LYS A 309 -12.03 -12.59 -9.44
N ASN A 310 -13.07 -12.40 -10.24
CA ASN A 310 -14.20 -13.33 -10.35
C ASN A 310 -13.92 -14.54 -11.23
N TYR A 311 -12.70 -14.66 -11.79
CA TYR A 311 -12.32 -15.71 -12.73
C TYR A 311 -13.30 -15.81 -13.91
N GLU A 312 -13.73 -14.66 -14.43
CA GLU A 312 -14.56 -14.61 -15.62
C GLU A 312 -13.84 -15.23 -16.83
N ASP A 313 -14.63 -15.66 -17.82
CA ASP A 313 -14.08 -16.32 -18.99
C ASP A 313 -13.00 -15.45 -19.70
N PRO A 314 -11.81 -16.01 -20.02
CA PRO A 314 -10.72 -15.25 -20.62
C PRO A 314 -11.11 -14.47 -21.87
N ASP A 315 -12.00 -15.00 -22.72
CA ASP A 315 -12.41 -14.34 -23.95
C ASP A 315 -13.31 -13.14 -23.66
N VAL A 316 -14.07 -13.17 -22.55
CA VAL A 316 -14.89 -12.04 -22.10
C VAL A 316 -13.99 -10.90 -21.61
N ILE A 317 -12.98 -11.20 -20.79
CA ILE A 317 -12.03 -10.19 -20.29
C ILE A 317 -11.22 -9.58 -21.44
N LYS A 318 -10.73 -10.40 -22.38
CA LYS A 318 -10.02 -9.93 -23.57
C LYS A 318 -10.88 -9.04 -24.46
N SER A 319 -12.15 -9.40 -24.66
CA SER A 319 -13.08 -8.58 -25.42
C SER A 319 -13.29 -7.24 -24.73
N PHE A 320 -13.41 -7.21 -23.40
CA PHE A 320 -13.49 -5.95 -22.65
C PHE A 320 -12.25 -5.06 -22.86
N LEU A 321 -11.04 -5.62 -22.79
CA LEU A 321 -9.82 -4.88 -23.07
C LEU A 321 -9.78 -4.30 -24.49
N VAL A 322 -10.07 -5.13 -25.49
CA VAL A 322 -9.93 -4.80 -26.92
C VAL A 322 -11.04 -3.89 -27.43
N ASP A 323 -12.27 -4.08 -26.96
CA ASP A 323 -13.45 -3.38 -27.47
C ASP A 323 -13.80 -2.14 -26.63
N SER A 324 -13.30 -2.04 -25.39
CA SER A 324 -13.62 -0.97 -24.45
C SER A 324 -12.42 -0.11 -24.06
N ILE A 325 -11.46 -0.66 -23.30
CA ILE A 325 -10.40 0.12 -22.65
C ILE A 325 -9.40 0.65 -23.67
N ILE A 326 -8.84 -0.21 -24.52
CA ILE A 326 -7.80 0.19 -25.49
C ILE A 326 -8.30 1.27 -26.46
N PRO A 327 -9.50 1.15 -27.08
CA PRO A 327 -10.02 2.21 -27.95
C PRO A 327 -10.27 3.54 -27.21
N ARG A 328 -10.68 3.49 -25.93
CA ARG A 328 -10.85 4.70 -25.11
C ARG A 328 -9.51 5.34 -24.76
N LEU A 329 -8.47 4.54 -24.50
CA LEU A 329 -7.11 5.05 -24.32
C LEU A 329 -6.58 5.74 -25.58
N ASP A 330 -6.80 5.16 -26.76
CA ASP A 330 -6.45 5.79 -28.04
C ASP A 330 -7.19 7.13 -28.24
N THR A 331 -8.47 7.17 -27.86
CA THR A 331 -9.28 8.39 -27.93
C THR A 331 -8.77 9.46 -26.96
N ALA A 332 -8.42 9.08 -25.74
CA ALA A 332 -7.86 9.98 -24.74
C ALA A 332 -6.51 10.55 -25.20
N GLU A 333 -5.62 9.69 -25.71
CA GLU A 333 -4.31 10.07 -26.25
C GLU A 333 -4.45 11.11 -27.37
N ALA A 334 -5.38 10.90 -28.31
CA ALA A 334 -5.65 11.84 -29.40
C ALA A 334 -6.18 13.19 -28.89
N LYS A 335 -7.11 13.18 -27.94
CA LYS A 335 -7.67 14.41 -27.34
C LYS A 335 -6.62 15.22 -26.59
N VAL A 336 -5.76 14.56 -25.83
CA VAL A 336 -4.63 15.22 -25.13
C VAL A 336 -3.64 15.80 -26.14
N ALA A 337 -3.34 15.08 -27.23
CA ALA A 337 -2.48 15.59 -28.30
C ALA A 337 -3.06 16.83 -28.98
N ASP A 338 -4.36 16.83 -29.31
CA ASP A 338 -5.06 17.99 -29.88
C ASP A 338 -5.07 19.18 -28.91
N LEU A 339 -5.31 18.93 -27.62
CA LEU A 339 -5.27 19.95 -26.58
C LEU A 339 -3.87 20.61 -26.50
N ARG A 340 -2.80 19.82 -26.47
CA ARG A 340 -1.42 20.33 -26.50
C ARG A 340 -1.13 21.11 -27.79
N ALA A 341 -1.59 20.62 -28.94
CA ALA A 341 -1.43 21.29 -30.23
C ALA A 341 -2.16 22.64 -30.29
N SER A 342 -3.25 22.80 -29.53
CA SER A 342 -3.98 24.08 -29.41
C SER A 342 -3.26 25.14 -28.57
N GLY A 343 -2.13 24.79 -27.93
CA GLY A 343 -1.31 25.69 -27.12
C GLY A 343 -1.76 25.81 -25.66
N VAL A 344 -2.67 24.92 -25.20
CA VAL A 344 -3.06 24.87 -23.79
C VAL A 344 -1.90 24.31 -22.95
N VAL A 345 -1.46 25.07 -21.96
CA VAL A 345 -0.46 24.63 -20.98
C VAL A 345 -1.21 24.02 -19.80
N ILE A 346 -1.24 22.69 -19.72
CA ILE A 346 -2.02 21.94 -18.72
C ILE A 346 -1.63 22.35 -17.28
N ALA A 347 -0.33 22.58 -17.03
CA ALA A 347 0.15 23.09 -15.74
C ALA A 347 -0.48 24.43 -15.33
N GLU A 348 -0.75 25.33 -16.29
CA GLU A 348 -1.40 26.61 -16.03
C GLU A 348 -2.90 26.46 -15.77
N VAL A 349 -3.56 25.46 -16.37
CA VAL A 349 -4.97 25.14 -16.10
C VAL A 349 -5.15 24.70 -14.64
N PHE A 350 -4.27 23.81 -14.16
CA PHE A 350 -4.30 23.37 -12.76
C PHE A 350 -3.86 24.46 -11.77
N ALA A 351 -2.89 25.31 -12.12
CA ALA A 351 -2.47 26.43 -11.27
C ALA A 351 -3.57 27.50 -11.07
N ASN A 352 -4.54 27.58 -11.99
CA ASN A 352 -5.68 28.51 -11.91
C ASN A 352 -6.95 27.87 -11.34
N LYS A 353 -6.95 26.56 -11.06
CA LYS A 353 -8.01 25.90 -10.29
C LYS A 353 -7.94 26.48 -8.87
N GLU A 354 -9.06 26.97 -8.31
CA GLU A 354 -9.06 27.54 -6.95
C GLU A 354 -8.53 26.52 -5.94
N THR A 355 -7.32 26.73 -5.45
CA THR A 355 -6.76 25.90 -4.36
C THR A 355 -7.34 26.38 -3.04
N LYS A 356 -8.12 25.53 -2.36
CA LYS A 356 -8.42 25.74 -0.94
C LYS A 356 -7.14 25.44 -0.12
N PRO A 357 -6.91 26.15 0.99
CA PRO A 357 -5.70 25.99 1.80
C PRO A 357 -5.58 24.55 2.35
N MET A 358 -4.36 24.00 2.29
CA MET A 358 -4.01 22.70 2.87
C MET A 358 -4.41 22.62 4.36
N GLY A 359 -5.04 21.50 4.73
CA GLY A 359 -5.65 21.28 6.05
C GLY A 359 -7.14 20.96 6.00
N PHE A 360 -7.75 21.03 4.81
CA PHE A 360 -9.04 20.42 4.50
C PHE A 360 -8.83 19.57 3.25
N CYS A 361 -8.53 18.29 3.44
CA CYS A 361 -8.66 17.33 2.35
C CYS A 361 -10.17 17.13 2.11
N ILE A 362 -10.49 16.93 0.83
CA ILE A 362 -11.71 17.36 0.14
C ILE A 362 -12.96 16.73 0.74
#